data_AF-A0A817P1D6-F1
#
_entry.id   AF-A0A817P1D6-F1
#
_cell.length_a   1.000
_cell.length_b   1.000
_cell.length_c   1.000
_cell.angle_alpha   90.00
_cell.angle_beta   90.00
_cell.angle_gamma   90.00
#
_symmetry.space_group_name_H-M   'P 1'
#
loop_
_entity.id
_entity.type
_entity.pdbx_description
1 polymer ?
#
loop_
_entity_poly.entity_id
_entity_poly.type
_entity_poly.pdbx_seq_one_letter_code
_entity_poly.pdbx_strand_id
1 'polypeptide(L)'
;NGCNLLRRSGWDIPGNSILPVPVQVLDYASCCSKCQGTSNCAAFVYSPSTKTCQLKRTASGGVQKNDSITGYYDPTTIAFPGVFERAPRMLSGVTFSIQSNVSQWHSVGYYAVADVVVEIKVLAKVGASGWSVQIGCHSDDLSGLGTQRRPPLLYLTKSLNSSDTVQISLHYGGLLFLRSPDASGCSITVSLNNVVLTPTYNLIDSNRATNWQYQQRNAEGLWADIAGRYIVYNIPSNTLLKMKSAELDSVLQLWDSAVLAHHDLRGTKPIRRERVVSDEQPLLGYMHAGYPIVTMMDVANPNSELFIFYKQYQNKSNPCGGSTYWGIFHEIGHNMQRSWWTFDGTIEVTTNIFTVHAMDTVCKVRLGIYDWRNDQISLTRTYILQGAIFDEWKKNPAIGLLIYIQLAREFGWDSYKSVFRYYENIKPNLSTDQQKMDYWIETFSRQVQKNLVPLFNFWGFPISKSTKNATASLPTAKISDQLIQIAPQRYTI
;
A
#
# COMPACT_ATOMS: atom_id res chain seq x y z
N ASN A 1 -5.15 -13.04 -24.51
CA ASN A 1 -4.20 -12.68 -25.59
C ASN A 1 -4.07 -11.17 -25.63
N GLY A 2 -2.91 -10.63 -25.25
CA GLY A 2 -2.69 -9.26 -24.79
C GLY A 2 -2.94 -8.09 -25.75
N CYS A 3 -3.84 -8.24 -26.73
CA CYS A 3 -4.14 -7.23 -27.75
C CYS A 3 -5.60 -6.77 -27.75
N ASN A 4 -6.43 -7.25 -26.81
CA ASN A 4 -7.83 -6.84 -26.69
C ASN A 4 -7.98 -5.47 -26.02
N LEU A 5 -6.94 -4.97 -25.35
CA LEU A 5 -7.00 -3.86 -24.41
C LEU A 5 -6.96 -2.46 -25.03
N LEU A 6 -6.49 -2.38 -26.27
CA LEU A 6 -6.34 -1.13 -26.99
C LEU A 6 -6.92 -1.23 -28.41
N ARG A 7 -7.89 -2.12 -28.61
CA ARG A 7 -8.48 -2.35 -29.93
C ARG A 7 -9.20 -1.08 -30.42
N ARG A 8 -8.79 -0.57 -31.59
CA ARG A 8 -9.48 0.54 -32.29
C ARG A 8 -9.99 0.07 -33.65
N SER A 9 -11.31 0.01 -33.79
CA SER A 9 -11.97 -0.27 -35.07
C SER A 9 -12.00 0.99 -35.95
N GLY A 10 -11.88 0.81 -37.26
CA GLY A 10 -11.88 1.90 -38.24
C GLY A 10 -10.56 2.71 -38.27
N TRP A 11 -9.47 2.12 -37.78
CA TRP A 11 -8.21 2.82 -37.54
C TRP A 11 -7.03 2.01 -38.10
N ASP A 12 -6.13 2.68 -38.81
CA ASP A 12 -4.88 2.14 -39.36
C ASP A 12 -3.69 2.94 -38.81
N ILE A 13 -2.51 2.32 -38.75
CA ILE A 13 -1.24 2.96 -38.42
C ILE A 13 -0.36 2.92 -39.68
N PRO A 14 -0.34 3.98 -40.51
CA PRO A 14 0.46 4.00 -41.73
C PRO A 14 1.96 3.90 -41.42
N GLY A 15 2.71 3.16 -42.25
CA GLY A 15 4.16 2.99 -42.10
C GLY A 15 4.59 2.04 -40.98
N ASN A 16 5.90 2.05 -40.67
CA ASN A 16 6.55 1.27 -39.60
C ASN A 16 6.25 -0.24 -39.60
N SER A 17 5.92 -0.79 -40.77
CA SER A 17 5.64 -2.21 -40.93
C SER A 17 6.88 -3.06 -40.64
N ILE A 18 6.74 -4.10 -39.82
CA ILE A 18 7.83 -5.06 -39.56
C ILE A 18 8.12 -5.89 -40.81
N LEU A 19 7.04 -6.32 -41.47
CA LEU A 19 7.07 -7.09 -42.70
C LEU A 19 6.60 -6.21 -43.88
N PRO A 20 7.22 -6.33 -45.06
CA PRO A 20 6.85 -5.52 -46.22
C PRO A 20 5.45 -5.84 -46.78
N VAL A 21 4.91 -7.02 -46.45
CA VAL A 21 3.60 -7.49 -46.91
C VAL A 21 2.76 -7.93 -45.70
N PRO A 22 1.44 -7.65 -45.68
CA PRO A 22 0.54 -8.18 -44.66
C PRO A 22 0.53 -9.71 -44.64
N VAL A 23 0.50 -10.30 -43.45
CA VAL A 23 0.43 -11.76 -43.26
C VAL A 23 -1.03 -12.23 -43.25
N GLN A 24 -1.32 -13.33 -43.94
CA GLN A 24 -2.62 -13.99 -43.84
C GLN A 24 -2.83 -14.58 -42.44
N VAL A 25 -4.04 -14.39 -41.91
CA VAL A 25 -4.47 -14.84 -40.57
C VAL A 25 -5.95 -15.20 -40.60
N LEU A 26 -6.44 -16.01 -39.66
CA LEU A 26 -7.85 -16.40 -39.65
C LEU A 26 -8.76 -15.27 -39.13
N ASP A 27 -8.29 -14.57 -38.12
CA ASP A 27 -9.04 -13.57 -37.37
C ASP A 27 -8.09 -12.56 -36.69
N TYR A 28 -8.69 -11.59 -35.99
CA TYR A 28 -7.98 -10.59 -35.18
C TYR A 28 -7.09 -11.24 -34.09
N ALA A 29 -7.57 -12.32 -33.46
CA ALA A 29 -6.82 -13.02 -32.41
C ALA A 29 -5.54 -13.67 -32.96
N SER A 30 -5.61 -14.24 -34.15
CA SER A 30 -4.47 -14.80 -34.88
C SER A 30 -3.45 -13.72 -35.26
N CYS A 31 -3.92 -12.51 -35.61
CA CYS A 31 -3.06 -11.36 -35.86
C CYS A 31 -2.32 -10.90 -34.60
N CYS A 32 -3.02 -10.86 -33.46
CA CYS A 32 -2.42 -10.63 -32.16
C CYS A 32 -1.32 -11.64 -31.84
N SER A 33 -1.61 -12.95 -31.93
CA SER A 33 -0.63 -14.00 -31.65
C SER A 33 0.62 -13.89 -32.52
N LYS A 34 0.48 -13.47 -33.79
CA LYS A 34 1.63 -13.18 -34.65
C LYS A 34 2.46 -12.01 -34.15
N CYS A 35 1.83 -10.93 -33.69
CA CYS A 35 2.54 -9.80 -33.11
C CYS A 35 3.29 -10.21 -31.82
N GLN A 36 2.66 -11.00 -30.95
CA GLN A 36 3.28 -11.52 -29.72
C GLN A 36 4.55 -12.34 -30.01
N GLY A 37 4.53 -13.16 -31.05
CA GLY A 37 5.67 -13.98 -31.47
C GLY A 37 6.72 -13.23 -32.30
N THR A 38 6.56 -11.93 -32.55
CA THR A 38 7.45 -11.15 -33.43
C THR A 38 8.23 -10.10 -32.63
N SER A 39 9.56 -10.22 -32.63
CA SER A 39 10.45 -9.25 -31.98
C SER A 39 10.21 -7.83 -32.48
N ASN A 40 10.16 -6.88 -31.55
CA ASN A 40 9.90 -5.45 -31.80
C ASN A 40 8.52 -5.15 -32.40
N CYS A 41 7.55 -6.08 -32.32
CA CYS A 41 6.17 -5.71 -32.57
C CYS A 41 5.65 -4.85 -31.42
N ALA A 42 4.98 -3.74 -31.73
CA ALA A 42 4.36 -2.84 -30.75
C ALA A 42 2.86 -2.63 -31.04
N ALA A 43 2.43 -2.93 -32.27
CA ALA A 43 1.04 -2.89 -32.69
C ALA A 43 0.85 -3.75 -33.95
N PHE A 44 -0.40 -3.93 -34.37
CA PHE A 44 -0.76 -4.58 -35.62
C PHE A 44 -2.07 -4.00 -36.16
N VAL A 45 -2.29 -4.13 -37.46
CA VAL A 45 -3.53 -3.74 -38.12
C VAL A 45 -4.12 -4.95 -38.81
N TYR A 46 -5.33 -5.34 -38.42
CA TYR A 46 -6.07 -6.45 -39.01
C TYR A 46 -7.16 -5.92 -39.95
N SER A 47 -7.25 -6.48 -41.15
CA SER A 47 -8.34 -6.22 -42.10
C SER A 47 -9.33 -7.40 -42.10
N PRO A 48 -10.56 -7.20 -41.60
CA PRO A 48 -11.60 -8.24 -41.63
C PRO A 48 -11.93 -8.75 -43.03
N SER A 49 -12.02 -7.86 -44.04
CA SER A 49 -12.42 -8.26 -45.39
C SER A 49 -11.37 -9.12 -46.10
N THR A 50 -10.08 -8.79 -45.93
CA THR A 50 -8.98 -9.50 -46.60
C THR A 50 -8.32 -10.57 -45.74
N LYS A 51 -8.70 -10.63 -44.45
CA LYS A 51 -8.10 -11.50 -43.44
C LYS A 51 -6.58 -11.37 -43.33
N THR A 52 -6.08 -10.14 -43.51
CA THR A 52 -4.66 -9.83 -43.43
C THR A 52 -4.28 -9.11 -42.15
N CYS A 53 -3.02 -9.27 -41.75
CA CYS A 53 -2.43 -8.75 -40.53
C CYS A 53 -1.14 -7.99 -40.85
N GLN A 54 -1.08 -6.71 -40.54
CA GLN A 54 0.11 -5.89 -40.74
C GLN A 54 0.75 -5.58 -39.39
N LEU A 55 1.89 -6.21 -39.09
CA LEU A 55 2.63 -5.99 -37.85
C LEU A 55 3.43 -4.66 -37.89
N LYS A 56 3.47 -3.93 -36.77
CA LYS A 56 4.02 -2.58 -36.66
C LYS A 56 5.10 -2.50 -35.57
N ARG A 57 6.19 -1.78 -35.88
CA ARG A 57 7.31 -1.51 -34.96
C ARG A 57 6.99 -0.47 -33.90
N THR A 58 6.03 0.41 -34.17
CA THR A 58 5.61 1.48 -33.25
C THR A 58 4.10 1.49 -33.08
N ALA A 59 3.66 1.97 -31.92
CA ALA A 59 2.26 2.20 -31.57
C ALA A 59 1.81 3.65 -31.85
N SER A 60 2.64 4.45 -32.52
CA SER A 60 2.44 5.89 -32.68
C SER A 60 1.85 6.27 -34.04
N GLY A 61 0.96 7.27 -34.02
CA GLY A 61 0.24 7.78 -35.19
C GLY A 61 -1.06 7.03 -35.49
N GLY A 62 -1.74 7.46 -36.54
CA GLY A 62 -2.86 6.73 -37.11
C GLY A 62 -3.84 7.58 -37.92
N VAL A 63 -4.59 6.91 -38.78
CA VAL A 63 -5.59 7.51 -39.66
C VAL A 63 -6.86 6.68 -39.63
N GLN A 64 -8.00 7.33 -39.86
CA GLN A 64 -9.24 6.61 -40.08
C GLN A 64 -9.15 5.81 -41.38
N LYS A 65 -9.50 4.54 -41.32
CA LYS A 65 -9.56 3.65 -42.47
C LYS A 65 -10.62 2.59 -42.24
N ASN A 66 -11.61 2.57 -43.12
CA ASN A 66 -12.64 1.55 -43.12
C ASN A 66 -11.99 0.18 -43.37
N ASP A 67 -12.52 -0.86 -42.72
CA ASP A 67 -11.97 -2.23 -42.75
C ASP A 67 -10.56 -2.38 -42.15
N SER A 68 -10.21 -1.54 -41.15
CA SER A 68 -8.97 -1.71 -40.37
C SER A 68 -9.28 -1.75 -38.88
N ILE A 69 -8.70 -2.72 -38.19
CA ILE A 69 -8.77 -2.86 -36.74
C ILE A 69 -7.34 -2.85 -36.21
N THR A 70 -6.97 -1.76 -35.55
CA THR A 70 -5.66 -1.64 -34.91
C THR A 70 -5.71 -2.32 -33.54
N GLY A 71 -4.75 -3.22 -33.29
CA GLY A 71 -4.42 -3.74 -31.98
C GLY A 71 -3.05 -3.27 -31.54
N TYR A 72 -2.88 -3.00 -30.26
CA TYR A 72 -1.59 -2.64 -29.70
C TYR A 72 -1.05 -3.80 -28.88
N TYR A 73 0.25 -3.98 -28.93
CA TYR A 73 0.96 -5.00 -28.19
C TYR A 73 2.03 -4.31 -27.36
N ASP A 74 1.75 -4.18 -26.06
CA ASP A 74 2.76 -3.76 -25.11
C ASP A 74 3.09 -4.96 -24.20
N PRO A 75 4.26 -5.60 -24.37
CA PRO A 75 4.65 -6.76 -23.59
C PRO A 75 4.69 -6.49 -22.07
N THR A 76 4.79 -5.23 -21.63
CA THR A 76 4.78 -4.85 -20.20
C THR A 76 3.37 -4.82 -19.61
N THR A 77 2.38 -4.29 -20.36
CA THR A 77 0.96 -4.26 -19.91
C THR A 77 0.25 -5.63 -19.94
N ILE A 78 0.86 -6.62 -20.61
CA ILE A 78 0.31 -7.98 -20.76
C ILE A 78 0.70 -8.87 -19.58
N ALA A 79 1.80 -8.56 -18.90
CA ALA A 79 2.34 -9.38 -17.82
C ALA A 79 1.69 -9.10 -16.46
N PHE A 80 0.88 -8.05 -16.33
CA PHE A 80 0.32 -7.61 -15.05
C PHE A 80 -1.23 -7.59 -15.09
N PRO A 81 -1.92 -8.20 -14.12
CA PRO A 81 -1.41 -8.83 -12.91
C PRO A 81 -0.77 -10.21 -13.16
N GLY A 82 -0.88 -10.78 -14.35
CA GLY A 82 -0.24 -12.05 -14.70
C GLY A 82 -1.00 -12.80 -15.77
N VAL A 83 -0.37 -13.86 -16.28
CA VAL A 83 -0.99 -14.78 -17.23
C VAL A 83 -0.74 -16.21 -16.74
N PHE A 84 -1.76 -17.06 -16.81
CA PHE A 84 -1.58 -18.48 -16.52
C PHE A 84 -0.78 -19.13 -17.67
N GLU A 85 0.31 -19.83 -17.34
CA GLU A 85 1.13 -20.56 -18.33
C GLU A 85 0.38 -21.74 -18.97
N ARG A 86 -0.63 -22.26 -18.27
CA ARG A 86 -1.52 -23.33 -18.71
C ARG A 86 -2.93 -23.10 -18.15
N ALA A 87 -3.95 -23.73 -18.74
CA ALA A 87 -5.30 -23.64 -18.20
C ALA A 87 -5.35 -24.11 -16.73
N PRO A 88 -5.78 -23.27 -15.78
CA PRO A 88 -5.86 -23.66 -14.38
C PRO A 88 -7.07 -24.56 -14.12
N ARG A 89 -7.04 -25.29 -13.02
CA ARG A 89 -8.16 -26.11 -12.54
C ARG A 89 -9.28 -25.21 -12.04
N MET A 90 -10.35 -25.15 -12.82
CA MET A 90 -11.58 -24.46 -12.45
C MET A 90 -12.36 -25.25 -11.37
N LEU A 91 -12.88 -24.53 -10.39
CA LEU A 91 -13.72 -25.02 -9.31
C LEU A 91 -15.13 -24.44 -9.45
N SER A 92 -16.12 -25.27 -9.14
CA SER A 92 -17.53 -24.90 -9.12
C SER A 92 -18.23 -25.49 -7.88
N GLY A 93 -19.28 -24.82 -7.42
CA GLY A 93 -20.05 -25.20 -6.23
C GLY A 93 -19.34 -24.96 -4.90
N VAL A 94 -18.25 -24.19 -4.88
CA VAL A 94 -17.51 -23.91 -3.63
C VAL A 94 -18.33 -22.97 -2.77
N THR A 95 -18.59 -23.37 -1.52
CA THR A 95 -19.52 -22.65 -0.62
C THR A 95 -18.83 -22.30 0.67
N PHE A 96 -18.99 -21.06 1.13
CA PHE A 96 -18.43 -20.56 2.39
C PHE A 96 -19.28 -19.44 2.97
N SER A 97 -19.06 -19.14 4.25
CA SER A 97 -19.74 -18.06 4.97
C SER A 97 -18.73 -17.07 5.54
N ILE A 98 -19.10 -15.79 5.56
CA ILE A 98 -18.33 -14.71 6.16
C ILE A 98 -19.18 -14.03 7.21
N GLN A 99 -18.57 -13.79 8.36
CA GLN A 99 -19.10 -12.96 9.44
C GLN A 99 -18.25 -11.69 9.52
N SER A 100 -18.88 -10.54 9.73
CA SER A 100 -18.17 -9.28 9.86
C SER A 100 -18.84 -8.34 10.84
N ASN A 101 -17.99 -7.58 11.54
CA ASN A 101 -18.42 -6.54 12.46
C ASN A 101 -18.03 -5.11 12.00
N VAL A 102 -17.38 -5.00 10.85
CA VAL A 102 -16.78 -3.76 10.33
C VAL A 102 -16.79 -3.78 8.81
N SER A 103 -16.69 -2.61 8.17
CA SER A 103 -16.42 -2.52 6.74
C SER A 103 -14.98 -2.95 6.43
N GLN A 104 -14.83 -4.05 5.68
CA GLN A 104 -13.51 -4.55 5.28
C GLN A 104 -13.58 -5.41 4.01
N TRP A 105 -12.42 -5.66 3.40
CA TRP A 105 -12.26 -6.64 2.34
C TRP A 105 -11.89 -7.99 2.94
N HIS A 106 -12.73 -8.99 2.72
CA HIS A 106 -12.48 -10.36 3.15
C HIS A 106 -11.85 -11.15 2.00
N SER A 107 -10.62 -11.62 2.23
CA SER A 107 -9.95 -12.57 1.35
C SER A 107 -10.67 -13.92 1.40
N VAL A 108 -11.10 -14.44 0.25
CA VAL A 108 -11.88 -15.69 0.18
C VAL A 108 -11.09 -16.87 -0.40
N GLY A 109 -9.85 -16.64 -0.82
CA GLY A 109 -8.95 -17.70 -1.30
C GLY A 109 -9.21 -18.18 -2.72
N TYR A 110 -9.86 -17.36 -3.53
CA TYR A 110 -10.19 -17.68 -4.91
C TYR A 110 -9.72 -16.57 -5.87
N TYR A 111 -9.43 -16.98 -7.10
CA TYR A 111 -8.97 -16.12 -8.19
C TYR A 111 -9.93 -16.25 -9.38
N ALA A 112 -10.30 -15.11 -9.96
CA ALA A 112 -11.07 -15.03 -11.19
C ALA A 112 -10.12 -15.04 -12.39
N VAL A 113 -10.28 -15.97 -13.32
CA VAL A 113 -9.47 -16.02 -14.55
C VAL A 113 -9.89 -14.89 -15.49
N ALA A 114 -8.90 -14.29 -16.16
CA ALA A 114 -9.11 -13.26 -17.18
C ALA A 114 -10.23 -13.64 -18.18
N ASP A 115 -11.17 -12.72 -18.39
CA ASP A 115 -12.34 -12.86 -19.28
C ASP A 115 -13.31 -14.02 -18.95
N VAL A 116 -13.08 -14.79 -17.87
CA VAL A 116 -13.99 -15.84 -17.44
C VAL A 116 -15.03 -15.27 -16.49
N VAL A 117 -16.30 -15.59 -16.74
CA VAL A 117 -17.41 -15.19 -15.87
C VAL A 117 -17.41 -16.03 -14.60
N VAL A 118 -17.18 -15.36 -13.46
CA VAL A 118 -17.43 -15.91 -12.13
C VAL A 118 -18.91 -15.71 -11.81
N GLU A 119 -19.57 -16.79 -11.43
CA GLU A 119 -20.94 -16.75 -10.93
C GLU A 119 -20.93 -16.88 -9.41
N ILE A 120 -21.58 -15.95 -8.74
CA ILE A 120 -21.74 -15.90 -7.28
C ILE A 120 -23.22 -16.00 -6.96
N LYS A 121 -23.61 -17.07 -6.26
CA LYS A 121 -24.97 -17.24 -5.74
C LYS A 121 -25.01 -16.93 -4.26
N VAL A 122 -25.82 -15.96 -3.85
CA VAL A 122 -26.07 -15.65 -2.43
C VAL A 122 -27.06 -16.68 -1.87
N LEU A 123 -26.59 -17.50 -0.94
CA LEU A 123 -27.39 -18.56 -0.32
C LEU A 123 -28.09 -18.08 0.96
N ALA A 124 -27.41 -17.25 1.75
CA ALA A 124 -27.96 -16.64 2.95
C ALA A 124 -27.28 -15.30 3.22
N LYS A 125 -27.99 -14.40 3.89
CA LYS A 125 -27.47 -13.08 4.29
C LYS A 125 -28.20 -12.60 5.54
N VAL A 126 -27.44 -12.06 6.49
CA VAL A 126 -27.95 -11.52 7.77
C VAL A 126 -27.36 -10.13 8.00
N GLY A 127 -28.16 -9.23 8.58
CA GLY A 127 -27.72 -7.87 8.92
C GLY A 127 -27.88 -6.87 7.78
N ALA A 128 -27.00 -5.86 7.75
CA ALA A 128 -27.11 -4.72 6.85
C ALA A 128 -26.96 -5.08 5.36
N SER A 129 -27.62 -4.28 4.52
CA SER A 129 -27.36 -4.21 3.08
C SER A 129 -25.98 -3.62 2.80
N GLY A 130 -25.46 -3.81 1.59
CA GLY A 130 -24.17 -3.23 1.17
C GLY A 130 -23.01 -4.21 1.06
N TRP A 131 -23.28 -5.52 1.12
CA TRP A 131 -22.31 -6.52 0.68
C TRP A 131 -22.00 -6.34 -0.81
N SER A 132 -20.75 -6.56 -1.20
CA SER A 132 -20.34 -6.58 -2.61
C SER A 132 -19.24 -7.61 -2.85
N VAL A 133 -19.16 -8.12 -4.07
CA VAL A 133 -18.01 -8.89 -4.56
C VAL A 133 -17.05 -7.94 -5.28
N GLN A 134 -15.75 -8.19 -5.16
CA GLN A 134 -14.72 -7.49 -5.94
C GLN A 134 -13.76 -8.50 -6.57
N ILE A 135 -13.43 -8.30 -7.85
CA ILE A 135 -12.27 -8.91 -8.49
C ILE A 135 -11.15 -7.88 -8.52
N GLY A 136 -9.92 -8.29 -8.19
CA GLY A 136 -8.72 -7.46 -8.23
C GLY A 136 -8.39 -6.80 -6.90
N CYS A 137 -7.11 -6.82 -6.52
CA CYS A 137 -6.61 -6.19 -5.29
C CYS A 137 -6.04 -4.78 -5.52
N HIS A 138 -5.65 -4.45 -6.75
CA HIS A 138 -5.09 -3.15 -7.13
C HIS A 138 -6.20 -2.10 -7.19
N SER A 139 -6.19 -1.13 -6.27
CA SER A 139 -7.23 -0.09 -6.15
C SER A 139 -6.95 1.16 -6.99
N ASP A 140 -5.72 1.32 -7.46
CA ASP A 140 -5.27 2.52 -8.15
C ASP A 140 -5.81 2.59 -9.58
N ASP A 141 -6.41 3.73 -9.90
CA ASP A 141 -6.85 4.09 -11.26
C ASP A 141 -5.79 4.99 -11.92
N LEU A 142 -5.08 4.43 -12.90
CA LEU A 142 -4.03 5.14 -13.62
C LEU A 142 -4.55 5.87 -14.88
N SER A 143 -5.86 5.92 -15.12
CA SER A 143 -6.46 6.48 -16.34
C SER A 143 -6.06 7.95 -16.58
N GLY A 144 -5.75 8.70 -15.51
CA GLY A 144 -5.30 10.09 -15.57
C GLY A 144 -3.79 10.30 -15.75
N LEU A 145 -2.98 9.23 -15.75
CA LEU A 145 -1.53 9.35 -15.89
C LEU A 145 -1.09 9.43 -17.35
N GLY A 146 -0.08 10.27 -17.63
CA GLY A 146 0.49 10.40 -18.97
C GLY A 146 1.24 9.16 -19.46
N THR A 147 1.79 8.37 -18.54
CA THR A 147 2.47 7.10 -18.85
C THR A 147 1.93 6.01 -17.93
N GLN A 148 1.50 4.90 -18.53
CA GLN A 148 0.99 3.71 -17.85
C GLN A 148 1.89 2.51 -18.16
N ARG A 149 2.44 1.88 -17.13
CA ARG A 149 3.27 0.66 -17.18
C ARG A 149 2.44 -0.62 -17.00
N ARG A 150 1.19 -0.46 -16.59
CA ARG A 150 0.19 -1.52 -16.45
C ARG A 150 -1.18 -0.98 -16.84
N PRO A 151 -2.17 -1.85 -17.12
CA PRO A 151 -3.55 -1.44 -17.32
C PRO A 151 -4.04 -0.44 -16.28
N PRO A 152 -4.83 0.58 -16.68
CA PRO A 152 -5.19 1.65 -15.75
C PRO A 152 -6.11 1.21 -14.62
N LEU A 153 -7.05 0.30 -14.91
CA LEU A 153 -8.03 -0.19 -13.94
C LEU A 153 -7.98 -1.72 -13.85
N LEU A 154 -7.65 -2.22 -12.65
CA LEU A 154 -7.43 -3.64 -12.38
C LEU A 154 -8.36 -4.21 -11.30
N TYR A 155 -9.49 -3.56 -11.09
CA TYR A 155 -10.52 -4.04 -10.19
C TYR A 155 -11.92 -3.79 -10.75
N LEU A 156 -12.87 -4.60 -10.29
CA LEU A 156 -14.29 -4.41 -10.56
C LEU A 156 -15.09 -4.85 -9.34
N THR A 157 -16.10 -4.06 -8.96
CA THR A 157 -16.99 -4.38 -7.83
C THR A 157 -18.43 -4.53 -8.33
N LYS A 158 -19.18 -5.48 -7.76
CA LYS A 158 -20.65 -5.60 -7.93
C LYS A 158 -21.32 -5.85 -6.59
N SER A 159 -22.46 -5.19 -6.36
CA SER A 159 -23.28 -5.39 -5.15
C SER A 159 -23.86 -6.81 -5.08
N LEU A 160 -24.07 -7.30 -3.85
CA LEU A 160 -24.70 -8.59 -3.54
C LEU A 160 -25.96 -8.36 -2.68
N ASN A 161 -27.13 -8.54 -3.29
CA ASN A 161 -28.42 -8.52 -2.64
C ASN A 161 -28.91 -9.95 -2.31
N SER A 162 -30.02 -10.03 -1.57
CA SER A 162 -30.59 -11.30 -1.16
C SER A 162 -31.15 -12.04 -2.37
N SER A 163 -30.89 -13.34 -2.47
CA SER A 163 -31.31 -14.21 -3.59
C SER A 163 -30.63 -13.90 -4.94
N ASP A 164 -29.58 -13.09 -4.96
CA ASP A 164 -28.86 -12.79 -6.19
C ASP A 164 -28.05 -13.99 -6.69
N THR A 165 -28.14 -14.22 -8.00
CA THR A 165 -27.06 -14.84 -8.77
C THR A 165 -26.37 -13.71 -9.54
N VAL A 166 -25.18 -13.33 -9.09
CA VAL A 166 -24.37 -12.28 -9.73
C VAL A 166 -23.32 -12.91 -10.62
N GLN A 167 -23.25 -12.43 -11.87
CA GLN A 167 -22.18 -12.74 -12.79
C GLN A 167 -21.20 -11.57 -12.87
N ILE A 168 -19.91 -11.82 -12.71
CA ILE A 168 -18.86 -10.80 -12.77
C ILE A 168 -17.64 -11.37 -13.51
N SER A 169 -17.08 -10.58 -14.41
CA SER A 169 -15.82 -10.87 -15.07
C SER A 169 -15.00 -9.59 -15.13
N LEU A 170 -13.68 -9.74 -14.99
CA LEU A 170 -12.71 -8.67 -15.22
C LEU A 170 -11.77 -9.15 -16.30
N HIS A 171 -11.48 -8.30 -17.28
CA HIS A 171 -10.65 -8.67 -18.43
C HIS A 171 -9.30 -9.25 -18.03
N TYR A 172 -8.74 -8.77 -16.92
CA TYR A 172 -7.44 -9.16 -16.41
C TYR A 172 -7.48 -10.28 -15.37
N GLY A 173 -8.68 -10.64 -14.90
CA GLY A 173 -8.84 -11.48 -13.74
C GLY A 173 -8.30 -10.84 -12.46
N GLY A 174 -8.18 -11.62 -11.39
CA GLY A 174 -7.65 -11.13 -10.12
C GLY A 174 -8.16 -11.92 -8.92
N LEU A 175 -7.60 -11.61 -7.75
CA LEU A 175 -8.11 -12.11 -6.48
C LEU A 175 -9.57 -11.72 -6.27
N LEU A 176 -10.35 -12.65 -5.75
CA LEU A 176 -11.74 -12.42 -5.38
C LEU A 176 -11.84 -12.00 -3.91
N PHE A 177 -12.65 -11.00 -3.64
CA PHE A 177 -12.97 -10.52 -2.29
C PHE A 177 -14.47 -10.39 -2.10
N LEU A 178 -14.93 -10.62 -0.88
CA LEU A 178 -16.22 -10.11 -0.43
C LEU A 178 -15.98 -8.88 0.44
N ARG A 179 -16.75 -7.81 0.23
CA ARG A 179 -16.67 -6.58 1.02
C ARG A 179 -17.89 -6.49 1.91
N SER A 180 -17.65 -6.37 3.21
CA SER A 180 -18.73 -6.18 4.19
C SER A 180 -19.18 -4.72 4.25
N PRO A 181 -20.46 -4.47 4.55
CA PRO A 181 -20.95 -3.13 4.85
C PRO A 181 -20.35 -2.60 6.16
N ASP A 182 -20.49 -1.29 6.39
CA ASP A 182 -20.11 -0.66 7.65
C ASP A 182 -21.17 -0.90 8.73
N ALA A 183 -21.24 -2.13 9.20
CA ALA A 183 -22.22 -2.58 10.18
C ALA A 183 -21.69 -3.76 11.00
N SER A 184 -22.19 -3.90 12.23
CA SER A 184 -21.87 -5.01 13.11
C SER A 184 -22.80 -6.22 12.91
N GLY A 185 -22.32 -7.43 13.24
CA GLY A 185 -23.14 -8.65 13.22
C GLY A 185 -23.66 -9.07 11.84
N CYS A 186 -23.01 -8.65 10.77
CA CYS A 186 -23.43 -8.95 9.40
C CYS A 186 -22.81 -10.26 8.91
N SER A 187 -23.56 -11.01 8.11
CA SER A 187 -23.03 -12.22 7.48
C SER A 187 -23.58 -12.47 6.09
N ILE A 188 -22.80 -13.23 5.33
CA ILE A 188 -23.19 -13.70 4.01
C ILE A 188 -22.65 -15.11 3.77
N THR A 189 -23.47 -15.97 3.18
CA THR A 189 -23.10 -17.29 2.69
C THR A 189 -23.26 -17.28 1.18
N VAL A 190 -22.20 -17.64 0.46
CA VAL A 190 -22.20 -17.64 -1.02
C VAL A 190 -21.71 -18.97 -1.57
N SER A 191 -22.15 -19.30 -2.78
CA SER A 191 -21.56 -20.33 -3.63
C SER A 191 -20.88 -19.68 -4.83
N LEU A 192 -19.68 -20.12 -5.19
CA LEU A 192 -18.95 -19.63 -6.35
C LEU A 192 -18.80 -20.73 -7.42
N ASN A 193 -18.96 -20.33 -8.67
CA ASN A 193 -18.63 -21.12 -9.85
C ASN A 193 -17.56 -20.43 -10.70
N ASN A 194 -16.79 -21.24 -11.44
CA ASN A 194 -15.74 -20.79 -12.35
C ASN A 194 -14.63 -19.99 -11.66
N VAL A 195 -14.14 -20.49 -10.53
CA VAL A 195 -13.02 -19.87 -9.79
C VAL A 195 -11.81 -20.80 -9.71
N VAL A 196 -10.63 -20.24 -9.48
CA VAL A 196 -9.39 -20.99 -9.25
C VAL A 196 -8.98 -20.83 -7.79
N LEU A 197 -8.51 -21.90 -7.16
CA LEU A 197 -7.94 -21.80 -5.81
C LEU A 197 -6.65 -20.97 -5.89
N THR A 198 -6.49 -20.04 -4.95
CA THR A 198 -5.32 -19.17 -4.89
C THR A 198 -4.50 -19.46 -3.62
N PRO A 199 -3.18 -19.28 -3.62
CA PRO A 199 -2.39 -19.50 -2.41
C PRO A 199 -2.84 -18.60 -1.26
N THR A 200 -3.28 -19.22 -0.17
CA THR A 200 -3.69 -18.52 1.04
C THR A 200 -2.93 -19.00 2.26
N TYR A 201 -2.58 -18.05 3.12
CA TYR A 201 -2.03 -18.34 4.43
C TYR A 201 -2.66 -17.41 5.45
N ASN A 202 -3.11 -17.95 6.58
CA ASN A 202 -3.67 -17.14 7.66
C ASN A 202 -3.06 -17.59 8.99
N LEU A 203 -2.34 -16.67 9.64
CA LEU A 203 -1.63 -16.94 10.90
C LEU A 203 -2.56 -17.44 12.02
N ILE A 204 -3.84 -17.04 12.01
CA ILE A 204 -4.81 -17.44 13.04
C ILE A 204 -5.53 -18.76 12.73
N ASP A 205 -5.34 -19.35 11.55
CA ASP A 205 -5.87 -20.68 11.24
C ASP A 205 -5.03 -21.75 11.96
N SER A 206 -5.69 -22.65 12.68
CA SER A 206 -5.06 -23.77 13.38
C SER A 206 -4.47 -24.80 12.41
N ASN A 207 -5.02 -24.91 11.20
CA ASN A 207 -4.58 -25.84 10.17
C ASN A 207 -3.59 -25.22 9.17
N ARG A 208 -3.18 -23.95 9.39
CA ARG A 208 -2.38 -23.17 8.43
C ARG A 208 -1.13 -23.88 7.93
N ALA A 209 -0.40 -24.59 8.80
CA ALA A 209 0.85 -25.24 8.43
C ALA A 209 0.62 -26.41 7.46
N THR A 210 -0.33 -27.29 7.78
CA THR A 210 -0.74 -28.42 6.95
C THR A 210 -1.36 -27.95 5.65
N ASN A 211 -2.30 -26.99 5.72
CA ASN A 211 -2.95 -26.42 4.54
C ASN A 211 -1.94 -25.77 3.60
N TRP A 212 -0.99 -25.00 4.14
CA TRP A 212 0.08 -24.38 3.36
C TRP A 212 0.93 -25.43 2.65
N GLN A 213 1.42 -26.44 3.38
CA GLN A 213 2.32 -27.44 2.83
C GLN A 213 1.69 -28.29 1.73
N TYR A 214 0.43 -28.68 1.87
CA TYR A 214 -0.18 -29.70 1.01
C TYR A 214 -1.22 -29.18 0.02
N GLN A 215 -1.80 -27.99 0.24
CA GLN A 215 -2.91 -27.50 -0.59
C GLN A 215 -2.66 -26.08 -1.13
N GLN A 216 -2.30 -25.14 -0.27
CA GLN A 216 -2.34 -23.71 -0.59
C GLN A 216 -1.07 -23.23 -1.32
N ARG A 217 0.11 -23.71 -0.94
CA ARG A 217 1.38 -23.23 -1.54
C ARG A 217 1.48 -23.48 -3.05
N ASN A 218 0.84 -24.54 -3.55
CA ASN A 218 0.85 -24.93 -4.96
C ASN A 218 -0.49 -24.63 -5.68
N ALA A 219 -1.38 -23.86 -5.04
CA ALA A 219 -2.62 -23.44 -5.70
C ALA A 219 -2.30 -22.54 -6.91
N GLU A 220 -3.09 -22.66 -7.98
CA GLU A 220 -2.71 -22.15 -9.30
C GLU A 220 -2.96 -20.65 -9.48
N GLY A 221 -3.75 -20.01 -8.61
CA GLY A 221 -4.05 -18.58 -8.71
C GLY A 221 -2.78 -17.72 -8.69
N LEU A 222 -2.77 -16.66 -9.51
CA LEU A 222 -1.56 -15.90 -9.83
C LEU A 222 -1.08 -14.97 -8.70
N TRP A 223 -1.95 -14.67 -7.75
CA TRP A 223 -1.68 -13.80 -6.60
C TRP A 223 -2.09 -14.50 -5.31
N ALA A 224 -1.38 -14.24 -4.23
CA ALA A 224 -1.60 -14.85 -2.93
C ALA A 224 -2.29 -13.90 -1.95
N ASP A 225 -2.99 -14.46 -0.97
CA ASP A 225 -3.47 -13.77 0.23
C ASP A 225 -2.73 -14.30 1.45
N ILE A 226 -1.77 -13.52 1.97
CA ILE A 226 -0.94 -13.92 3.11
C ILE A 226 -1.23 -13.01 4.30
N ALA A 227 -1.93 -13.53 5.29
CA ALA A 227 -2.54 -12.76 6.36
C ALA A 227 -1.97 -13.10 7.75
N GLY A 228 -1.58 -12.06 8.47
CA GLY A 228 -1.45 -12.07 9.92
C GLY A 228 -2.82 -11.89 10.59
N ARG A 229 -2.79 -11.51 11.86
CA ARG A 229 -3.98 -11.10 12.61
C ARG A 229 -4.43 -9.68 12.25
N TYR A 230 -3.49 -8.77 12.04
CA TYR A 230 -3.73 -7.33 11.87
C TYR A 230 -3.25 -6.77 10.53
N ILE A 231 -2.63 -7.59 9.69
CA ILE A 231 -2.22 -7.19 8.33
C ILE A 231 -2.43 -8.33 7.33
N VAL A 232 -2.62 -7.99 6.06
CA VAL A 232 -2.68 -8.95 4.94
C VAL A 232 -1.93 -8.40 3.74
N TYR A 233 -1.19 -9.29 3.07
CA TYR A 233 -0.41 -8.99 1.87
C TYR A 233 -1.02 -9.66 0.65
N ASN A 234 -1.13 -8.88 -0.43
CA ASN A 234 -1.43 -9.36 -1.76
C ASN A 234 -0.22 -9.18 -2.66
N ILE A 235 0.39 -10.30 -3.03
CA ILE A 235 1.62 -10.36 -3.82
C ILE A 235 1.53 -11.52 -4.83
N PRO A 236 2.37 -11.57 -5.88
CA PRO A 236 2.36 -12.68 -6.82
C PRO A 236 2.68 -14.01 -6.15
N SER A 237 1.95 -15.06 -6.51
CA SER A 237 2.06 -16.39 -5.89
C SER A 237 3.44 -17.04 -6.06
N ASN A 238 4.09 -16.80 -7.19
CA ASN A 238 5.40 -17.41 -7.51
C ASN A 238 6.52 -17.00 -6.53
N THR A 239 6.37 -15.86 -5.87
CA THR A 239 7.33 -15.32 -4.89
C THR A 239 7.40 -16.17 -3.62
N LEU A 240 6.31 -16.88 -3.30
CA LEU A 240 6.13 -17.64 -2.06
C LEU A 240 6.45 -19.13 -2.21
N LEU A 241 6.72 -19.60 -3.43
CA LEU A 241 6.87 -21.02 -3.74
C LEU A 241 7.97 -21.72 -2.95
N LYS A 242 8.94 -20.99 -2.36
CA LYS A 242 10.02 -21.53 -1.54
C LYS A 242 9.83 -21.31 -0.04
N MET A 243 8.76 -20.65 0.38
CA MET A 243 8.50 -20.29 1.77
C MET A 243 7.84 -21.43 2.56
N LYS A 244 8.40 -21.70 3.74
CA LYS A 244 7.83 -22.64 4.71
C LYS A 244 6.86 -21.91 5.65
N SER A 245 5.93 -22.66 6.24
CA SER A 245 4.95 -22.12 7.21
C SER A 245 5.62 -21.42 8.39
N ALA A 246 6.71 -21.99 8.94
CA ALA A 246 7.44 -21.38 10.05
C ALA A 246 8.07 -20.01 9.70
N GLU A 247 8.49 -19.83 8.43
CA GLU A 247 9.01 -18.55 7.95
C GLU A 247 7.87 -17.53 7.85
N LEU A 248 6.74 -17.93 7.26
CA LEU A 248 5.54 -17.08 7.19
C LEU A 248 5.02 -16.70 8.58
N ASP A 249 4.98 -17.65 9.53
CA ASP A 249 4.59 -17.38 10.92
C ASP A 249 5.44 -16.28 11.55
N SER A 250 6.77 -16.41 11.43
CA SER A 250 7.72 -15.46 12.01
C SER A 250 7.56 -14.06 11.40
N VAL A 251 7.47 -13.97 10.08
CA VAL A 251 7.32 -12.67 9.39
C VAL A 251 5.98 -12.03 9.70
N LEU A 252 4.89 -12.78 9.67
CA LEU A 252 3.55 -12.24 9.93
C LEU A 252 3.38 -11.78 11.37
N GLN A 253 3.98 -12.48 12.34
CA GLN A 253 4.00 -12.03 13.74
C GLN A 253 4.73 -10.71 13.93
N LEU A 254 5.81 -10.48 13.18
CA LEU A 254 6.53 -9.21 13.20
C LEU A 254 5.65 -8.08 12.64
N TRP A 255 5.03 -8.28 11.49
CA TRP A 255 4.17 -7.27 10.90
C TRP A 255 2.92 -6.99 11.73
N ASP A 256 2.34 -8.02 12.36
CA ASP A 256 1.28 -7.84 13.36
C ASP A 256 1.77 -6.98 14.53
N SER A 257 3.01 -7.19 14.99
CA SER A 257 3.62 -6.38 16.04
C SER A 257 3.84 -4.93 15.60
N ALA A 258 4.19 -4.70 14.33
CA ALA A 258 4.31 -3.37 13.76
C ALA A 258 2.97 -2.62 13.77
N VAL A 259 1.89 -3.24 13.28
CA VAL A 259 0.55 -2.63 13.32
C VAL A 259 0.12 -2.34 14.76
N LEU A 260 0.36 -3.26 15.69
CA LEU A 260 0.08 -3.05 17.11
C LEU A 260 0.89 -1.89 17.70
N ALA A 261 2.18 -1.75 17.38
CA ALA A 261 3.01 -0.66 17.88
C ALA A 261 2.49 0.72 17.43
N HIS A 262 2.01 0.83 16.19
CA HIS A 262 1.40 2.07 15.69
C HIS A 262 0.12 2.41 16.48
N HIS A 263 -0.75 1.43 16.68
CA HIS A 263 -1.99 1.61 17.45
C HIS A 263 -1.73 1.89 18.94
N ASP A 264 -0.73 1.26 19.55
CA ASP A 264 -0.34 1.50 20.95
C ASP A 264 0.17 2.93 21.16
N LEU A 265 1.00 3.44 20.24
CA LEU A 265 1.45 4.82 20.30
C LEU A 265 0.28 5.78 20.22
N ARG A 266 -0.61 5.57 19.23
CA ARG A 266 -1.80 6.41 19.03
C ARG A 266 -2.81 6.31 20.18
N GLY A 267 -2.86 5.18 20.89
CA GLY A 267 -3.88 4.89 21.90
C GLY A 267 -5.19 4.35 21.31
N THR A 268 -5.10 3.56 20.22
CA THR A 268 -6.26 2.96 19.55
C THR A 268 -6.10 1.44 19.41
N LYS A 269 -7.07 0.76 18.81
CA LYS A 269 -7.01 -0.67 18.49
C LYS A 269 -7.21 -0.88 16.99
N PRO A 270 -6.58 -1.90 16.38
CA PRO A 270 -6.90 -2.28 15.01
C PRO A 270 -8.38 -2.68 14.90
N ILE A 271 -9.12 -2.01 14.01
CA ILE A 271 -10.55 -2.32 13.75
C ILE A 271 -10.73 -3.36 12.65
N ARG A 272 -9.76 -3.44 11.74
CA ARG A 272 -9.65 -4.41 10.64
C ARG A 272 -8.16 -4.64 10.35
N ARG A 273 -7.85 -5.63 9.51
CA ARG A 273 -6.48 -5.79 9.00
C ARG A 273 -6.10 -4.60 8.12
N GLU A 274 -4.88 -4.10 8.26
CA GLU A 274 -4.22 -3.32 7.20
C GLU A 274 -4.05 -4.22 5.97
N ARG A 275 -4.13 -3.66 4.76
CA ARG A 275 -3.96 -4.42 3.51
C ARG A 275 -2.84 -3.79 2.71
N VAL A 276 -1.87 -4.59 2.30
CA VAL A 276 -0.73 -4.16 1.48
C VAL A 276 -0.79 -4.87 0.13
N VAL A 277 -0.70 -4.11 -0.96
CA VAL A 277 -0.76 -4.62 -2.33
C VAL A 277 0.48 -4.13 -3.08
N SER A 278 1.26 -5.07 -3.62
CA SER A 278 2.35 -4.72 -4.55
C SER A 278 1.78 -4.43 -5.94
N ASP A 279 2.25 -3.38 -6.60
CA ASP A 279 1.80 -2.92 -7.91
C ASP A 279 3.00 -2.59 -8.81
N GLU A 280 2.86 -2.84 -10.11
CA GLU A 280 3.83 -2.44 -11.14
C GLU A 280 3.94 -0.91 -11.24
N GLN A 281 2.86 -0.20 -10.96
CA GLN A 281 2.84 1.26 -10.93
C GLN A 281 1.83 1.77 -9.90
N PRO A 282 2.28 2.06 -8.66
CA PRO A 282 1.54 2.88 -7.73
C PRO A 282 1.17 4.22 -8.36
N LEU A 283 -0.01 4.73 -8.03
CA LEU A 283 -0.53 6.01 -8.51
C LEU A 283 0.31 7.19 -7.99
N LEU A 284 0.76 7.09 -6.74
CA LEU A 284 1.52 8.13 -6.04
C LEU A 284 2.84 7.56 -5.52
N GLY A 285 3.94 8.15 -5.96
CA GLY A 285 5.27 7.83 -5.44
C GLY A 285 5.72 6.38 -5.64
N TYR A 286 6.60 5.93 -4.74
CA TYR A 286 7.08 4.54 -4.67
C TYR A 286 6.14 3.65 -3.84
N MET A 287 5.51 4.25 -2.82
CA MET A 287 4.51 3.65 -1.96
C MET A 287 3.51 4.75 -1.59
N HIS A 288 2.27 4.37 -1.25
CA HIS A 288 1.36 5.28 -0.58
C HIS A 288 0.39 4.53 0.35
N ALA A 289 -0.05 5.25 1.37
CA ALA A 289 -1.01 4.79 2.34
C ALA A 289 -2.43 4.70 1.79
N GLY A 290 -3.29 4.04 2.57
CA GLY A 290 -4.69 3.83 2.24
C GLY A 290 -5.18 2.48 2.73
N TYR A 291 -6.28 2.04 2.11
CA TYR A 291 -6.81 0.69 2.27
C TYR A 291 -7.20 0.16 0.89
N PRO A 292 -6.23 -0.36 0.12
CA PRO A 292 -4.91 -0.82 0.55
C PRO A 292 -3.82 0.26 0.65
N ILE A 293 -2.75 -0.06 1.38
CA ILE A 293 -1.41 0.48 1.19
C ILE A 293 -0.86 -0.12 -0.11
N VAL A 294 -0.37 0.71 -1.03
CA VAL A 294 0.15 0.28 -2.33
C VAL A 294 1.66 0.44 -2.36
N THR A 295 2.37 -0.54 -2.90
CA THR A 295 3.84 -0.58 -2.92
C THR A 295 4.35 -0.96 -4.30
N MET A 296 5.59 -0.63 -4.66
CA MET A 296 6.22 -1.17 -5.87
C MET A 296 6.46 -2.70 -5.79
N MET A 297 6.63 -3.35 -6.94
CA MET A 297 6.80 -4.82 -7.06
C MET A 297 8.08 -5.39 -6.45
N ASP A 298 9.13 -4.60 -6.27
CA ASP A 298 10.40 -5.02 -5.68
C ASP A 298 10.24 -5.48 -4.22
N VAL A 299 9.24 -4.98 -3.49
CA VAL A 299 8.94 -5.48 -2.14
C VAL A 299 8.31 -6.87 -2.16
N ALA A 300 7.76 -7.32 -3.29
CA ALA A 300 7.30 -8.69 -3.49
C ALA A 300 8.37 -9.58 -4.13
N ASN A 301 9.54 -9.05 -4.50
CA ASN A 301 10.58 -9.82 -5.18
C ASN A 301 11.49 -10.55 -4.17
N PRO A 302 11.55 -11.89 -4.16
CA PRO A 302 12.37 -12.65 -3.20
C PRO A 302 13.89 -12.45 -3.35
N ASN A 303 14.34 -11.84 -4.45
CA ASN A 303 15.75 -11.47 -4.67
C ASN A 303 16.08 -10.03 -4.26
N SER A 304 15.07 -9.25 -3.82
CA SER A 304 15.26 -7.89 -3.35
C SER A 304 15.61 -7.88 -1.86
N GLU A 305 16.46 -6.94 -1.44
CA GLU A 305 16.68 -6.66 -0.03
C GLU A 305 15.42 -6.09 0.64
N LEU A 306 14.51 -5.50 -0.14
CA LEU A 306 13.23 -4.93 0.32
C LEU A 306 12.09 -5.96 0.38
N PHE A 307 12.37 -7.24 0.15
CA PHE A 307 11.33 -8.26 0.15
C PHE A 307 10.57 -8.27 1.50
N ILE A 308 9.24 -8.11 1.48
CA ILE A 308 8.43 -8.05 2.70
C ILE A 308 8.49 -9.33 3.53
N PHE A 309 8.85 -10.45 2.89
CA PHE A 309 9.05 -11.77 3.49
C PHE A 309 10.52 -12.20 3.51
N TYR A 310 11.44 -11.22 3.57
CA TYR A 310 12.88 -11.44 3.63
C TYR A 310 13.31 -12.33 4.81
N LYS A 311 14.40 -13.10 4.70
CA LYS A 311 14.70 -14.20 5.63
C LYS A 311 15.67 -13.87 6.78
N GLN A 312 16.15 -12.63 6.93
CA GLN A 312 17.17 -12.28 7.94
C GLN A 312 16.70 -12.32 9.43
N TYR A 313 15.60 -12.99 9.74
CA TYR A 313 14.94 -13.04 11.05
C TYR A 313 15.58 -13.93 12.12
N GLN A 314 16.89 -14.17 12.08
CA GLN A 314 17.56 -14.97 13.11
C GLN A 314 18.20 -14.13 14.21
N ASN A 315 18.28 -12.81 14.03
CA ASN A 315 18.89 -11.92 15.01
C ASN A 315 17.83 -11.23 15.87
N LYS A 316 17.60 -11.72 17.09
CA LYS A 316 16.70 -11.07 18.07
C LYS A 316 17.08 -9.62 18.38
N SER A 317 18.34 -9.23 18.18
CA SER A 317 18.79 -7.85 18.43
C SER A 317 18.46 -6.87 17.31
N ASN A 318 18.09 -7.35 16.12
CA ASN A 318 17.57 -6.54 15.02
C ASN A 318 16.63 -7.38 14.15
N PRO A 319 15.37 -7.59 14.59
CA PRO A 319 14.43 -8.43 13.86
C PRO A 319 14.21 -7.96 12.42
N CYS A 320 14.30 -6.68 12.09
CA CYS A 320 13.97 -6.18 10.75
C CYS A 320 15.15 -6.10 9.78
N GLY A 321 16.36 -6.52 10.19
CA GLY A 321 17.55 -6.41 9.34
C GLY A 321 17.99 -4.98 9.05
N GLY A 322 17.61 -4.00 9.89
CA GLY A 322 17.94 -2.59 9.73
C GLY A 322 16.73 -1.74 9.34
N SER A 323 16.89 -0.84 8.37
CA SER A 323 15.87 0.12 7.91
C SER A 323 14.97 -0.40 6.78
N THR A 324 15.13 -1.66 6.37
CA THR A 324 14.43 -2.29 5.23
C THR A 324 12.91 -2.08 5.24
N TYR A 325 12.26 -2.14 6.40
CA TYR A 325 10.81 -2.03 6.53
C TYR A 325 10.28 -0.62 6.78
N TRP A 326 11.16 0.39 6.72
CA TRP A 326 10.80 1.79 6.92
C TRP A 326 9.61 2.21 6.06
N GLY A 327 9.63 1.89 4.76
CA GLY A 327 8.58 2.31 3.83
C GLY A 327 7.18 1.85 4.24
N ILE A 328 6.98 0.57 4.54
CA ILE A 328 5.66 0.08 4.94
C ILE A 328 5.25 0.60 6.33
N PHE A 329 6.20 0.73 7.27
CA PHE A 329 5.90 1.35 8.57
C PHE A 329 5.50 2.83 8.40
N HIS A 330 6.12 3.52 7.45
CA HIS A 330 5.77 4.88 7.07
C HIS A 330 4.34 4.97 6.50
N GLU A 331 3.94 4.06 5.62
CA GLU A 331 2.56 4.04 5.12
C GLU A 331 1.52 3.67 6.19
N ILE A 332 1.85 2.77 7.12
CA ILE A 332 0.99 2.49 8.29
C ILE A 332 0.91 3.75 9.18
N GLY A 333 2.00 4.49 9.31
CA GLY A 333 2.07 5.77 10.03
C GLY A 333 1.09 6.81 9.48
N HIS A 334 0.94 6.90 8.16
CA HIS A 334 -0.06 7.79 7.54
C HIS A 334 -1.48 7.43 7.96
N ASN A 335 -1.82 6.14 8.05
CA ASN A 335 -3.13 5.68 8.54
C ASN A 335 -3.39 6.06 10.01
N MET A 336 -2.34 6.39 10.78
CA MET A 336 -2.44 6.86 12.16
C MET A 336 -2.65 8.38 12.28
N GLN A 337 -2.33 9.18 11.27
CA GLN A 337 -2.38 10.64 11.36
C GLN A 337 -3.78 11.19 11.63
N ARG A 338 -3.84 12.38 12.24
CA ARG A 338 -5.09 13.14 12.42
C ARG A 338 -4.84 14.61 12.11
N SER A 339 -5.86 15.26 11.54
CA SER A 339 -5.78 16.66 11.10
C SER A 339 -5.47 17.64 12.22
N TRP A 340 -5.81 17.31 13.48
CA TRP A 340 -5.59 18.20 14.62
C TRP A 340 -4.17 18.18 15.21
N TRP A 341 -3.27 17.29 14.75
CA TRP A 341 -1.83 17.39 15.05
C TRP A 341 -0.94 17.41 13.80
N THR A 342 -1.50 17.08 12.63
CA THR A 342 -0.80 17.19 11.34
C THR A 342 -1.15 18.53 10.68
N PHE A 343 -0.16 19.41 10.59
CA PHE A 343 -0.26 20.74 9.98
C PHE A 343 0.52 20.81 8.66
N ASP A 344 0.36 21.88 7.88
CA ASP A 344 1.06 22.06 6.60
C ASP A 344 2.58 21.81 6.72
N GLY A 345 3.15 21.12 5.72
CA GLY A 345 4.55 20.70 5.72
C GLY A 345 4.91 19.52 6.65
N THR A 346 3.94 18.93 7.38
CA THR A 346 4.23 17.84 8.34
C THR A 346 3.54 16.51 8.07
N ILE A 347 2.91 16.35 6.90
CA ILE A 347 2.33 15.06 6.49
C ILE A 347 3.42 13.97 6.49
N GLU A 348 4.58 14.26 5.91
CA GLU A 348 5.75 13.35 5.89
C GLU A 348 6.55 13.32 7.20
N VAL A 349 6.22 14.18 8.16
CA VAL A 349 6.93 14.28 9.44
C VAL A 349 6.19 13.55 10.55
N THR A 350 4.90 13.85 10.71
CA THR A 350 4.09 13.28 11.81
C THR A 350 3.79 11.80 11.60
N THR A 351 3.75 11.32 10.34
CA THR A 351 3.75 9.87 10.04
C THR A 351 4.97 9.17 10.62
N ASN A 352 6.15 9.80 10.47
CA ASN A 352 7.42 9.23 10.88
C ASN A 352 7.59 9.15 12.40
N ILE A 353 6.77 9.82 13.20
CA ILE A 353 6.72 9.60 14.65
C ILE A 353 6.31 8.15 14.95
N PHE A 354 5.29 7.64 14.24
CA PHE A 354 4.83 6.27 14.38
C PHE A 354 5.82 5.26 13.79
N THR A 355 6.41 5.59 12.64
CA THR A 355 7.46 4.79 11.99
C THR A 355 8.64 4.58 12.92
N VAL A 356 9.20 5.66 13.47
CA VAL A 356 10.34 5.61 14.38
C VAL A 356 10.00 4.81 15.65
N HIS A 357 8.80 4.99 16.21
CA HIS A 357 8.34 4.17 17.35
C HIS A 357 8.30 2.68 17.02
N ALA A 358 7.74 2.30 15.88
CA ALA A 358 7.69 0.89 15.47
C ALA A 358 9.10 0.33 15.18
N MET A 359 9.97 1.12 14.55
CA MET A 359 11.37 0.72 14.32
C MET A 359 12.11 0.49 15.65
N ASP A 360 11.91 1.35 16.65
CA ASP A 360 12.55 1.20 17.96
C ASP A 360 11.97 0.01 18.75
N THR A 361 10.63 -0.07 18.83
CA THR A 361 9.97 -1.06 19.70
C THR A 361 9.88 -2.46 19.09
N VAL A 362 9.74 -2.57 17.76
CA VAL A 362 9.59 -3.85 17.05
C VAL A 362 10.91 -4.29 16.43
N CYS A 363 11.57 -3.41 15.68
CA CYS A 363 12.83 -3.73 14.99
C CYS A 363 14.07 -3.57 15.88
N LYS A 364 13.94 -3.02 17.09
CA LYS A 364 15.05 -2.76 18.02
C LYS A 364 16.13 -1.86 17.42
N VAL A 365 15.77 -1.04 16.43
CA VAL A 365 16.62 -0.01 15.85
C VAL A 365 16.56 1.20 16.78
N ARG A 366 17.56 1.32 17.66
CA ARG A 366 17.55 2.32 18.74
C ARG A 366 17.38 3.75 18.22
N LEU A 367 16.63 4.54 18.99
CA LEU A 367 16.56 6.00 18.85
C LEU A 367 17.96 6.64 19.02
N GLY A 368 18.63 6.88 17.90
CA GLY A 368 19.98 7.43 17.86
C GLY A 368 21.01 6.55 17.14
N ILE A 369 20.68 5.29 16.83
CA ILE A 369 21.40 4.46 15.85
C ILE A 369 20.63 4.52 14.55
N TYR A 370 20.75 5.64 13.88
CA TYR A 370 20.43 5.67 12.48
C TYR A 370 21.71 6.00 11.73
N ASP A 371 21.98 5.19 10.71
CA ASP A 371 22.55 5.65 9.44
C ASP A 371 21.60 6.67 8.76
N TRP A 372 21.07 7.65 9.51
CA TRP A 372 20.69 8.92 8.90
C TRP A 372 22.03 9.50 8.51
N ARG A 373 22.40 9.25 7.25
CA ARG A 373 23.69 9.56 6.63
C ARG A 373 24.34 10.77 7.28
N ASN A 374 25.67 10.76 7.47
CA ASN A 374 26.44 11.94 7.92
C ASN A 374 25.95 13.27 7.30
N ASP A 375 25.41 13.20 6.08
CA ASP A 375 24.68 14.24 5.35
C ASP A 375 23.54 14.91 6.16
N GLN A 376 22.67 14.17 6.86
CA GLN A 376 21.51 14.72 7.58
C GLN A 376 21.91 15.50 8.83
N ILE A 377 22.92 15.04 9.57
CA ILE A 377 23.49 15.82 10.68
C ILE A 377 24.11 17.11 10.14
N SER A 378 24.81 17.03 9.01
CA SER A 378 25.41 18.20 8.34
C SER A 378 24.33 19.19 7.86
N LEU A 379 23.27 18.71 7.22
CA LEU A 379 22.13 19.53 6.81
C LEU A 379 21.41 20.17 8.00
N THR A 380 21.20 19.40 9.08
CA THR A 380 20.59 19.91 10.32
C THR A 380 21.46 20.98 10.96
N ARG A 381 22.79 20.77 11.00
CA ARG A 381 23.74 21.75 11.50
C ARG A 381 23.65 23.05 10.69
N THR A 382 23.65 22.95 9.36
CA THR A 382 23.48 24.09 8.47
C THR A 382 22.16 24.82 8.75
N TYR A 383 21.04 24.09 8.84
CA TYR A 383 19.72 24.64 9.17
C TYR A 383 19.73 25.43 10.48
N ILE A 384 20.27 24.85 11.56
CA ILE A 384 20.34 25.50 12.88
C ILE A 384 21.22 26.76 12.83
N LEU A 385 22.41 26.66 12.21
CA LEU A 385 23.36 27.78 12.13
C LEU A 385 22.87 28.92 11.22
N GLN A 386 22.03 28.62 10.23
CA GLN A 386 21.37 29.61 9.37
C GLN A 386 20.11 30.22 10.00
N GLY A 387 19.87 29.97 11.29
CA GLY A 387 18.83 30.64 12.07
C GLY A 387 17.56 29.83 12.26
N ALA A 388 17.53 28.56 11.85
CA ALA A 388 16.40 27.64 11.96
C ALA A 388 15.11 28.28 11.41
N ILE A 389 15.11 28.62 10.12
CA ILE A 389 13.97 29.27 9.45
C ILE A 389 12.84 28.25 9.28
N PHE A 390 11.68 28.51 9.90
CA PHE A 390 10.58 27.55 9.94
C PHE A 390 10.08 27.07 8.57
N ASP A 391 10.04 27.94 7.57
CA ASP A 391 9.62 27.54 6.22
C ASP A 391 10.62 26.61 5.53
N GLU A 392 11.91 26.67 5.88
CA GLU A 392 12.91 25.69 5.42
C GLU A 392 12.78 24.36 6.17
N TRP A 393 12.41 24.41 7.45
CA TRP A 393 12.11 23.20 8.24
C TRP A 393 10.96 22.40 7.62
N LYS A 394 9.88 23.07 7.18
CA LYS A 394 8.72 22.44 6.54
C LYS A 394 9.06 21.73 5.22
N LYS A 395 10.14 22.13 4.54
CA LYS A 395 10.54 21.55 3.23
C LYS A 395 11.33 20.25 3.37
N ASN A 396 11.84 19.94 4.56
CA ASN A 396 12.70 18.78 4.77
C ASN A 396 12.17 17.88 5.89
N PRO A 397 11.47 16.78 5.55
CA PRO A 397 10.90 15.89 6.55
C PRO A 397 11.92 15.24 7.49
N ALA A 398 13.16 15.01 7.02
CA ALA A 398 14.22 14.44 7.83
C ALA A 398 14.69 15.41 8.93
N ILE A 399 14.87 16.70 8.61
CA ILE A 399 15.12 17.75 9.61
C ILE A 399 13.89 17.90 10.51
N GLY A 400 12.70 17.90 9.90
CA GLY A 400 11.41 18.00 10.57
C GLY A 400 11.23 17.00 11.71
N LEU A 401 11.61 15.75 11.44
CA LEU A 401 11.45 14.64 12.37
C LEU A 401 12.33 14.76 13.62
N LEU A 402 13.45 15.50 13.57
CA LEU A 402 14.45 15.49 14.65
C LEU A 402 13.94 16.07 15.97
N ILE A 403 13.12 17.12 15.94
CA ILE A 403 12.51 17.64 17.19
C ILE A 403 11.63 16.58 17.85
N TYR A 404 10.91 15.77 17.05
CA TYR A 404 10.06 14.71 17.57
C TYR A 404 10.90 13.55 18.14
N ILE A 405 12.02 13.21 17.50
CA ILE A 405 12.98 12.24 18.04
C ILE A 405 13.61 12.76 19.35
N GLN A 406 13.97 14.04 19.45
CA GLN A 406 14.48 14.64 20.68
C GLN A 406 13.48 14.51 21.82
N LEU A 407 12.19 14.81 21.57
CA LEU A 407 11.13 14.63 22.57
C LEU A 407 11.03 13.16 23.03
N ALA A 408 11.13 12.20 22.11
CA ALA A 408 11.08 10.78 22.45
C ALA A 408 12.30 10.32 23.26
N ARG A 409 13.49 10.86 22.95
CA ARG A 409 14.72 10.56 23.69
C ARG A 409 14.73 11.17 25.10
N GLU A 410 14.24 12.39 25.24
CA GLU A 410 14.22 13.12 26.51
C GLU A 410 13.13 12.58 27.46
N PHE A 411 11.92 12.32 26.93
CA PHE A 411 10.74 12.01 27.75
C PHE A 411 10.20 10.59 27.58
N GLY A 412 10.80 9.78 26.70
CA GLY A 412 10.36 8.42 26.41
C GLY A 412 9.05 8.33 25.62
N TRP A 413 8.76 7.16 25.07
CA TRP A 413 7.53 6.93 24.30
C TRP A 413 6.24 7.04 25.11
N ASP A 414 6.30 6.85 26.44
CA ASP A 414 5.13 7.00 27.30
C ASP A 414 4.59 8.44 27.31
N SER A 415 5.46 9.44 27.10
CA SER A 415 5.03 10.83 26.91
C SER A 415 4.17 11.00 25.65
N TYR A 416 4.62 10.46 24.51
CA TYR A 416 3.85 10.45 23.26
C TYR A 416 2.53 9.69 23.40
N LYS A 417 2.58 8.53 24.06
CA LYS A 417 1.40 7.75 24.37
C LYS A 417 0.37 8.58 25.14
N SER A 418 0.81 9.33 26.14
CA SER A 418 -0.06 10.23 26.92
C SER A 418 -0.64 11.35 26.05
N VAL A 419 0.20 11.99 25.23
CA VAL A 419 -0.21 13.06 24.30
C VAL A 419 -1.26 12.55 23.31
N PHE A 420 -1.00 11.47 22.57
CA PHE A 420 -1.94 10.96 21.58
C PHE A 420 -3.25 10.47 22.20
N ARG A 421 -3.20 9.80 23.37
CA ARG A 421 -4.41 9.42 24.10
C ARG A 421 -5.23 10.64 24.52
N TYR A 422 -4.58 11.72 24.95
CA TYR A 422 -5.26 12.99 25.24
C TYR A 422 -5.94 13.56 24.00
N TYR A 423 -5.27 13.58 22.84
CA TYR A 423 -5.88 14.00 21.59
C TYR A 423 -7.04 13.10 21.14
N GLU A 424 -6.91 11.78 21.23
CA GLU A 424 -7.99 10.85 20.88
C GLU A 424 -9.21 10.98 21.81
N ASN A 425 -9.00 11.40 23.06
CA ASN A 425 -10.07 11.69 23.99
C ASN A 425 -10.77 13.03 23.69
N ILE A 426 -9.99 14.10 23.49
CA ILE A 426 -10.52 15.46 23.34
C ILE A 426 -11.00 15.75 21.91
N LYS A 427 -10.30 15.23 20.89
CA LYS A 427 -10.55 15.47 19.46
C LYS A 427 -10.77 16.96 19.15
N PRO A 428 -9.77 17.81 19.44
CA PRO A 428 -9.94 19.26 19.39
C PRO A 428 -10.26 19.72 17.97
N ASN A 429 -11.17 20.68 17.86
CA ASN A 429 -11.48 21.32 16.58
C ASN A 429 -10.51 22.49 16.35
N LEU A 430 -9.43 22.24 15.62
CA LEU A 430 -8.39 23.23 15.31
C LEU A 430 -8.45 23.60 13.83
N SER A 431 -8.71 24.87 13.54
CA SER A 431 -9.02 25.35 12.18
C SER A 431 -7.82 25.90 11.42
N THR A 432 -6.70 26.17 12.12
CA THR A 432 -5.49 26.75 11.52
C THR A 432 -4.24 25.99 11.96
N ASP A 433 -3.18 26.06 11.16
CA ASP A 433 -1.91 25.41 11.50
C ASP A 433 -1.24 26.03 12.73
N GLN A 434 -1.39 27.34 12.95
CA GLN A 434 -0.92 27.98 14.18
C GLN A 434 -1.60 27.39 15.42
N GLN A 435 -2.92 27.15 15.36
CA GLN A 435 -3.63 26.51 16.47
C GLN A 435 -3.14 25.07 16.71
N LYS A 436 -2.86 24.30 15.65
CA LYS A 436 -2.32 22.93 15.78
C LYS A 436 -0.94 22.93 16.43
N MET A 437 -0.05 23.83 16.00
CA MET A 437 1.29 23.97 16.59
C MET A 437 1.22 24.38 18.06
N ASP A 438 0.48 25.44 18.38
CA ASP A 438 0.31 25.93 19.74
C ASP A 438 -0.28 24.86 20.67
N TYR A 439 -1.32 24.17 20.20
CA TYR A 439 -1.98 23.11 20.96
C TYR A 439 -1.08 21.89 21.14
N TRP A 440 -0.23 21.54 20.15
CA TRP A 440 0.79 20.51 20.30
C TRP A 440 1.82 20.86 21.37
N ILE A 441 2.39 22.07 21.31
CA ILE A 441 3.40 22.53 22.27
C ILE A 441 2.82 22.58 23.69
N GLU A 442 1.62 23.13 23.85
CA GLU A 442 0.95 23.21 25.14
C GLU A 442 0.61 21.82 25.68
N THR A 443 -0.04 20.98 24.86
CA THR A 443 -0.43 19.62 25.26
C THR A 443 0.79 18.82 25.68
N PHE A 444 1.84 18.79 24.85
CA PHE A 444 3.05 18.04 25.17
C PHE A 444 3.69 18.57 26.46
N SER A 445 3.83 19.90 26.61
CA SER A 445 4.38 20.53 27.82
C SER A 445 3.62 20.12 29.08
N ARG A 446 2.29 20.09 29.02
CA ARG A 446 1.43 19.63 30.13
C ARG A 446 1.60 18.14 30.40
N GLN A 447 1.68 17.30 29.37
CA GLN A 447 1.84 15.85 29.56
C GLN A 447 3.19 15.50 30.20
N VAL A 448 4.26 16.26 29.90
CA VAL A 448 5.59 16.03 30.51
C VAL A 448 5.88 16.90 31.73
N GLN A 449 4.96 17.79 32.12
CA GLN A 449 5.13 18.74 33.22
C GLN A 449 6.39 19.61 33.09
N LYS A 450 6.74 19.99 31.85
CA LYS A 450 7.87 20.87 31.52
C LYS A 450 7.45 21.90 30.49
N ASN A 451 7.97 23.13 30.60
CA ASN A 451 7.80 24.12 29.55
C ASN A 451 8.73 23.79 28.37
N LEU A 452 8.15 23.44 27.22
CA LEU A 452 8.88 23.10 25.98
C LEU A 452 9.05 24.28 25.02
N VAL A 453 8.51 25.46 25.34
CA VAL A 453 8.61 26.65 24.48
C VAL A 453 10.07 26.94 24.05
N PRO A 454 11.08 26.87 24.93
CA PRO A 454 12.47 27.06 24.50
C PRO A 454 12.98 26.06 23.46
N LEU A 455 12.54 24.81 23.54
CA LEU A 455 12.90 23.79 22.55
C LEU A 455 12.29 24.11 21.18
N PHE A 456 10.99 24.43 21.14
CA PHE A 456 10.33 24.76 19.88
C PHE A 456 10.84 26.08 19.28
N ASN A 457 11.20 27.08 20.10
CA ASN A 457 11.90 28.29 19.65
C ASN A 457 13.29 27.96 19.06
N PHE A 458 14.06 27.06 19.66
CA PHE A 458 15.36 26.63 19.13
C PHE A 458 15.22 26.11 17.70
N TRP A 459 14.17 25.32 17.44
CA TRP A 459 13.81 24.78 16.13
C TRP A 459 13.09 25.76 15.20
N GLY A 460 12.82 26.99 15.64
CA GLY A 460 12.26 28.05 14.81
C GLY A 460 10.74 28.12 14.73
N PHE A 461 10.00 27.34 15.54
CA PHE A 461 8.54 27.34 15.48
C PHE A 461 7.96 28.73 15.79
N PRO A 462 6.92 29.18 15.07
CA PRO A 462 6.13 30.32 15.49
C PRO A 462 5.26 29.91 16.69
N ILE A 463 5.46 30.57 17.83
CA ILE A 463 4.74 30.27 19.09
C ILE A 463 3.96 31.50 19.53
N SER A 464 2.65 31.35 19.71
CA SER A 464 1.81 32.47 20.15
C SER A 464 2.10 32.89 21.60
N LYS A 465 1.74 34.14 21.93
CA LYS A 465 1.81 34.65 23.31
C LYS A 465 0.93 33.81 24.26
N SER A 466 -0.20 33.29 23.76
CA SER A 466 -1.11 32.46 24.55
C SER A 466 -0.41 31.19 25.02
N THR A 467 0.26 30.46 24.12
CA THR A 467 1.02 29.25 24.46
C THR A 467 2.14 29.54 25.44
N LYS A 468 2.90 30.64 25.25
CA LYS A 468 3.96 31.06 26.18
C LYS A 468 3.41 31.29 27.59
N ASN A 469 2.26 31.95 27.71
CA ASN A 469 1.61 32.20 29.01
C ASN A 469 1.06 30.90 29.62
N ALA A 470 0.48 30.03 28.79
CA ALA A 470 -0.14 28.78 29.24
C ALA A 470 0.86 27.77 29.81
N THR A 471 2.13 27.84 29.39
CA THR A 471 3.21 26.97 29.88
C THR A 471 4.17 27.65 30.86
N ALA A 472 4.01 28.95 31.15
CA ALA A 472 4.96 29.74 31.94
C ALA A 472 5.12 29.25 33.39
N SER A 473 4.09 28.64 33.98
CA SER A 473 4.16 28.09 35.34
C SER A 473 4.88 26.74 35.43
N LEU A 474 5.16 26.09 34.29
CA LEU A 474 5.87 24.82 34.26
C LEU A 474 7.39 25.07 34.31
N PRO A 475 8.16 24.22 35.00
CA PRO A 475 9.62 24.33 34.97
C PRO A 475 10.14 24.10 33.55
N THR A 476 11.03 24.98 33.08
CA THR A 476 11.64 24.83 31.75
C THR A 476 12.37 23.49 31.62
N ALA A 477 12.14 22.78 30.50
CA ALA A 477 12.90 21.59 30.16
C ALA A 477 14.39 21.96 30.01
N LYS A 478 15.30 21.12 30.51
CA LYS A 478 16.75 21.35 30.41
C LYS A 478 17.36 20.28 29.53
N ILE A 479 17.22 20.44 28.21
CA ILE A 479 17.70 19.47 27.23
C ILE A 479 19.15 19.81 26.86
N SER A 480 20.04 18.84 26.99
CA SER A 480 21.46 18.97 26.67
C SER A 480 21.91 17.82 25.78
N ASP A 481 21.61 17.92 24.49
CA ASP A 481 22.05 16.96 23.48
C ASP A 481 22.94 17.60 22.40
N GLN A 482 23.42 16.77 21.49
CA GLN A 482 24.32 17.19 20.41
C GLN A 482 23.70 18.23 19.46
N LEU A 483 22.38 18.27 19.33
CA LEU A 483 21.71 19.25 18.47
C LEU A 483 21.64 20.60 19.16
N ILE A 484 21.27 20.65 20.44
CA ILE A 484 21.30 21.90 21.24
C ILE A 484 22.72 22.48 21.27
N GLN A 485 23.75 21.63 21.36
CA GLN A 485 25.16 22.05 21.35
C GLN A 485 25.62 22.69 20.04
N ILE A 486 24.88 22.56 18.93
CA ILE A 486 25.21 23.24 17.66
C ILE A 486 25.08 24.76 17.81
N ALA A 487 24.08 25.23 18.57
CA ALA A 487 23.81 26.64 18.79
C ALA A 487 23.19 26.88 20.17
N PRO A 488 23.93 26.67 21.28
CA PRO A 488 23.40 26.74 22.64
C PRO A 488 22.78 28.10 22.97
N GLN A 489 23.28 29.18 22.35
CA GLN A 489 22.75 30.53 22.48
C GLN A 489 21.30 30.67 22.00
N ARG A 490 20.81 29.78 21.11
CA ARG A 490 19.41 29.76 20.66
C ARG A 490 18.47 29.10 21.68
N TYR A 491 19.02 28.31 22.60
CA TYR A 491 18.24 27.59 23.60
C TYR A 491 18.27 28.36 24.93
N THR A 492 17.50 29.44 24.98
CA THR A 492 17.37 30.27 26.19
C THR A 492 16.31 29.69 27.12
N ILE A 493 16.74 29.23 28.29
CA ILE A 493 15.93 28.54 29.32
C ILE A 493 15.15 29.52 30.20
#